data_AF-A0A814Q2X1-F1
#
_entry.id   AF-A0A814Q2X1-F1
#
_cell.length_a   1.000
_cell.length_b   1.000
_cell.length_c   1.000
_cell.angle_alpha   90.00
_cell.angle_beta   90.00
_cell.angle_gamma   90.00
#
_symmetry.space_group_name_H-M   'P 1'
#
loop_
_entity.id
_entity.type
_entity.pdbx_description
1 polymer ?
#
loop_
_entity_poly.entity_id
_entity_poly.type
_entity_poly.pdbx_seq_one_letter_code
_entity_poly.pdbx_strand_id
1 'polypeptide(L)'
;MYRVIQFVKSEKYGIKIPLNDVNDRLCAMLGVSSRSIDNLKKELKEIEIAKEKSSRRLRSGSNTITMDDTVEQPMSVSGRPKIHLSDFGKDMIRYEFHLLLAERAYPTLDRMMTRLLVDFPDFPIKNKEKICIVIGNATWHSQLTDASKIPLRSWNKNQIRQWLIDHSVPFIDQYSKSELLELSYAYAPEKEYIVDETAKQFDIEIIRLPVRHCILNPIEMCWTELKKSVRDQNTTFKLKDVEKLIWNWLNNCDSTFISNCIDHVQVYEENFKKADQFIEQIENELNDDDNIDNDSDLTEDEDEDQ
;
A
#
# COMPACT_ATOMS: atom_id res chain seq x y z
N MET A 1 31.57 16.98 -17.27
CA MET A 1 31.07 17.91 -16.23
C MET A 1 32.11 18.25 -15.13
N TYR A 2 33.42 18.05 -15.34
CA TYR A 2 34.44 18.18 -14.26
C TYR A 2 35.29 19.47 -14.26
N ARG A 3 35.14 20.40 -15.22
CA ARG A 3 36.03 21.58 -15.34
C ARG A 3 35.59 22.82 -14.57
N VAL A 4 34.29 23.07 -14.46
CA VAL A 4 33.75 24.28 -13.77
C VAL A 4 34.09 24.26 -12.28
N ILE A 5 33.88 23.13 -11.60
CA ILE A 5 34.20 22.98 -10.17
C ILE A 5 35.70 23.16 -9.92
N GLN A 6 36.55 22.67 -10.82
CA GLN A 6 38.00 22.82 -10.73
C GLN A 6 38.42 24.29 -10.92
N PHE A 7 37.85 25.00 -11.91
CA PHE A 7 38.12 26.42 -12.13
C PHE A 7 37.73 27.25 -10.91
N VAL A 8 36.53 27.07 -10.37
CA VAL A 8 36.03 27.79 -9.18
C VAL A 8 36.88 27.49 -7.94
N LYS A 9 37.29 26.23 -7.73
CA LYS A 9 38.23 25.87 -6.66
C LYS A 9 39.59 26.55 -6.85
N SER A 10 40.04 26.72 -8.09
CA SER A 10 41.34 27.32 -8.42
C SER A 10 41.40 28.83 -8.16
N GLU A 11 40.25 29.51 -8.12
CA GLU A 11 40.14 30.94 -7.80
C GLU A 11 39.74 31.21 -6.34
N LYS A 12 39.60 30.16 -5.51
CA LYS A 12 39.22 30.28 -4.09
C LYS A 12 40.19 31.16 -3.28
N TYR A 13 41.44 31.28 -3.73
CA TYR A 13 42.50 32.06 -3.07
C TYR A 13 42.87 33.34 -3.82
N GLY A 14 42.07 33.74 -4.82
CA GLY A 14 42.28 34.95 -5.61
C GLY A 14 41.73 34.82 -7.04
N ILE A 15 41.12 35.89 -7.54
CA ILE A 15 40.56 35.95 -8.89
C ILE A 15 41.72 35.95 -9.89
N LYS A 16 41.77 34.95 -10.78
CA LYS A 16 42.86 34.77 -11.76
C LYS A 16 42.55 35.44 -13.09
N ILE A 17 41.28 35.47 -13.49
CA ILE A 17 40.82 36.20 -14.68
C ILE A 17 39.86 37.30 -14.21
N PRO A 18 40.04 38.58 -14.57
CA PRO A 18 39.16 39.66 -14.10
C PRO A 18 37.68 39.37 -14.36
N LEU A 19 36.81 39.65 -13.39
CA LEU A 19 35.37 39.34 -13.47
C LEU A 19 34.67 39.99 -14.67
N ASN A 20 35.19 41.12 -15.13
CA ASN A 20 34.65 41.86 -16.27
C ASN A 20 34.97 41.18 -17.61
N ASP A 21 35.94 40.27 -17.65
CA ASP A 21 36.31 39.52 -18.85
C ASP A 21 35.54 38.19 -18.91
N VAL A 22 34.26 38.32 -19.20
CA VAL A 22 33.30 37.21 -19.12
C VAL A 22 33.61 36.10 -20.15
N ASN A 23 34.14 36.45 -21.32
CA ASN A 23 34.41 35.48 -22.39
C ASN A 23 35.54 34.53 -22.01
N ASP A 24 36.67 35.07 -21.55
CA ASP A 24 37.83 34.27 -21.20
C ASP A 24 37.57 33.44 -19.94
N ARG A 25 36.78 33.96 -19.00
CA ARG A 25 36.29 33.20 -17.84
C ARG A 25 35.44 32.00 -18.27
N LEU A 26 34.49 32.19 -19.18
CA LEU A 26 33.67 31.09 -19.67
C LEU A 26 34.49 30.07 -20.48
N CYS A 27 35.47 30.53 -21.27
CA CYS A 27 36.39 29.64 -22.01
C CYS A 27 37.17 28.76 -21.03
N ALA A 28 37.71 29.35 -19.96
CA ALA A 28 38.45 28.61 -18.94
C ALA A 28 37.55 27.68 -18.11
N MET A 29 36.35 28.11 -17.73
CA MET A 29 35.39 27.32 -16.95
C MET A 29 34.88 26.09 -17.70
N LEU A 30 34.49 26.28 -18.97
CA LEU A 30 33.88 25.24 -19.79
C LEU A 30 34.94 24.46 -20.59
N GLY A 31 36.15 25.02 -20.71
CA GLY A 31 37.27 24.44 -21.45
C GLY A 31 37.02 24.38 -22.95
N VAL A 32 36.31 25.37 -23.49
CA VAL A 32 35.95 25.51 -24.91
C VAL A 32 36.64 26.72 -25.52
N SER A 33 36.76 26.74 -26.85
CA SER A 33 37.38 27.87 -27.56
C SER A 33 36.50 29.12 -27.51
N SER A 34 37.12 30.31 -27.63
CA SER A 34 36.39 31.58 -27.74
C SER A 34 35.37 31.58 -28.87
N ARG A 35 35.71 30.98 -30.01
CA ARG A 35 34.82 30.84 -31.16
C ARG A 35 33.57 30.01 -30.85
N SER A 36 33.67 29.00 -29.98
CA SER A 36 32.53 28.22 -29.52
C SER A 36 31.60 29.06 -28.63
N ILE A 37 32.17 29.93 -27.80
CA ILE A 37 31.39 30.83 -26.94
C ILE A 37 30.66 31.89 -27.76
N ASP A 38 31.30 32.44 -28.79
CA ASP A 38 30.66 33.41 -29.68
C ASP A 38 29.48 32.79 -30.44
N ASN A 39 29.61 31.54 -30.88
CA ASN A 39 28.50 30.80 -31.50
C ASN A 39 27.34 30.58 -30.51
N LEU A 40 27.62 30.20 -29.26
CA LEU A 40 26.60 30.03 -28.23
C LEU A 40 25.87 31.33 -27.90
N LYS A 41 26.61 32.46 -27.84
CA LYS A 41 25.99 33.79 -27.66
C LYS A 41 25.10 34.17 -28.83
N LYS A 42 25.48 33.80 -30.05
CA LYS A 42 24.67 34.04 -31.25
C LYS A 42 23.39 33.21 -31.22
N GLU A 43 23.46 31.92 -30.88
CA GLU A 43 22.30 31.04 -30.72
C GLU A 43 21.34 31.55 -29.63
N LEU A 44 21.86 31.99 -28.48
CA LEU A 44 21.06 32.61 -27.41
C LEU A 44 20.29 33.84 -27.92
N LYS A 45 20.94 34.71 -28.69
CA LYS A 45 20.30 35.90 -29.27
C LYS A 45 19.25 35.54 -30.31
N GLU A 46 19.49 34.50 -31.11
CA GLU A 46 18.51 33.98 -32.08
C GLU A 46 17.28 33.38 -31.37
N ILE A 47 17.48 32.70 -30.23
CA ILE A 47 16.41 32.19 -29.37
C ILE A 47 15.60 33.34 -28.75
N GLU A 48 16.24 34.39 -28.25
CA GLU A 48 15.54 35.57 -27.72
C GLU A 48 14.69 36.26 -28.80
N ILE A 49 15.24 36.44 -29.99
CA ILE A 49 14.51 37.01 -31.14
C ILE A 49 13.35 36.10 -31.56
N ALA A 50 13.52 34.77 -31.50
CA ALA A 50 12.46 33.81 -31.78
C ALA A 50 11.34 33.86 -30.72
N LYS A 51 11.69 34.02 -29.43
CA LYS A 51 10.72 34.23 -28.34
C LYS A 51 9.92 35.52 -28.55
N GLU A 52 10.58 36.62 -28.90
CA GLU A 52 9.92 37.91 -29.16
C GLU A 52 8.97 37.87 -30.37
N LYS A 53 9.35 37.15 -31.44
CA LYS A 53 8.49 36.90 -32.60
C LYS A 53 7.30 35.99 -32.27
N SER A 54 7.48 35.02 -31.38
CA SER A 54 6.40 34.16 -30.87
C SER A 54 5.38 34.95 -30.05
N SER A 55 5.83 35.95 -29.27
CA SER A 55 4.94 36.85 -28.52
C SER A 55 4.06 37.74 -29.43
N ARG A 56 4.55 38.15 -30.60
CA ARG A 56 3.76 38.95 -31.57
C ARG A 56 2.75 38.12 -32.37
N ARG A 57 3.01 36.81 -32.57
CA ARG A 57 2.09 35.89 -33.28
C ARG A 57 0.84 35.51 -32.47
N LEU A 58 0.83 35.72 -31.14
CA LEU A 58 -0.30 35.39 -30.25
C LEU A 58 -1.50 36.37 -30.33
N ARG A 59 -1.42 37.48 -31.08
CA ARG A 59 -2.54 38.43 -31.26
C ARG A 59 -3.47 38.15 -32.46
N SER A 60 -3.14 37.20 -33.32
CA SER A 60 -4.00 36.81 -34.44
C SER A 60 -3.81 35.33 -34.72
N GLY A 61 -4.87 34.55 -34.46
CA GLY A 61 -4.97 33.17 -34.91
C GLY A 61 -4.22 32.15 -34.06
N SER A 62 -4.95 31.62 -33.08
CA SER A 62 -4.90 30.25 -32.56
C SER A 62 -3.60 29.70 -31.94
N ASN A 63 -3.83 29.06 -30.80
CA ASN A 63 -3.06 28.02 -30.13
C ASN A 63 -1.89 28.39 -29.21
N THR A 64 -1.99 27.68 -28.07
CA THR A 64 -1.21 27.74 -26.85
C THR A 64 0.20 27.21 -27.03
N ILE A 65 1.12 28.08 -26.62
CA ILE A 65 2.47 27.89 -26.06
C ILE A 65 2.83 26.47 -25.58
N THR A 66 4.00 26.01 -26.02
CA THR A 66 4.91 25.14 -25.25
C THR A 66 6.23 25.88 -24.97
N MET A 67 6.68 25.80 -23.73
CA MET A 67 8.07 25.92 -23.31
C MET A 67 8.37 24.69 -22.46
N ASP A 68 9.59 24.17 -22.54
CA ASP A 68 10.15 23.38 -21.44
C ASP A 68 11.65 23.61 -21.34
N ASP A 69 12.06 24.05 -20.14
CA ASP A 69 13.38 23.94 -19.55
C ASP A 69 13.42 22.58 -18.84
N THR A 70 14.43 21.77 -19.10
CA THR A 70 14.49 20.36 -18.69
C THR A 70 14.75 20.19 -17.18
N VAL A 71 13.69 20.20 -16.38
CA VAL A 71 13.43 19.11 -15.42
C VAL A 71 13.01 17.93 -16.29
N GLU A 72 13.57 16.72 -16.12
CA GLU A 72 12.96 15.56 -16.80
C GLU A 72 11.53 15.42 -16.26
N GLN A 73 10.58 15.94 -17.03
CA GLN A 73 9.17 15.77 -16.74
C GLN A 73 8.90 14.28 -16.68
N PRO A 74 8.03 13.82 -15.75
CA PRO A 74 7.64 12.42 -15.70
C PRO A 74 7.16 12.03 -17.10
N MET A 75 7.92 11.17 -17.78
CA MET A 75 7.55 10.73 -19.11
C MET A 75 6.17 10.11 -19.00
N SER A 76 5.21 10.63 -19.78
CA SER A 76 3.91 9.99 -19.87
C SER A 76 4.15 8.57 -20.39
N VAL A 77 3.88 7.57 -19.58
CA VAL A 77 3.89 6.18 -20.02
C VAL A 77 2.82 6.07 -21.11
N SER A 78 3.24 5.82 -22.35
CA SER A 78 2.32 5.65 -23.48
C SER A 78 1.31 4.55 -23.14
N GLY A 79 0.02 4.88 -23.14
CA GLY A 79 -1.06 3.93 -22.84
C GLY A 79 -1.85 4.22 -21.56
N ARG A 80 -1.45 5.17 -20.70
CA ARG A 80 -2.26 5.56 -19.53
C ARG A 80 -3.43 6.46 -19.96
N PRO A 81 -4.69 6.16 -19.58
CA PRO A 81 -5.83 7.03 -19.84
C PRO A 81 -5.59 8.44 -19.25
N LYS A 82 -5.84 9.50 -20.02
CA LYS A 82 -5.77 10.88 -19.50
C LYS A 82 -6.97 11.11 -18.59
N ILE A 83 -6.72 11.30 -17.29
CA ILE A 83 -7.75 11.69 -16.33
C ILE A 83 -8.17 13.12 -16.66
N HIS A 84 -9.44 13.31 -17.05
CA HIS A 84 -10.00 14.63 -17.31
C HIS A 84 -10.61 15.18 -16.01
N LEU A 85 -9.91 16.11 -15.37
CA LEU A 85 -10.40 16.82 -14.19
C LEU A 85 -11.15 18.08 -14.62
N SER A 86 -12.29 18.35 -13.98
CA SER A 86 -12.97 19.64 -14.09
C SER A 86 -12.07 20.76 -13.56
N ASP A 87 -12.35 22.01 -13.95
CA ASP A 87 -11.58 23.15 -13.46
C ASP A 87 -11.71 23.32 -11.94
N PHE A 88 -12.89 23.02 -11.40
CA PHE A 88 -13.11 22.87 -9.96
C PHE A 88 -12.15 21.86 -9.31
N GLY A 89 -11.98 20.68 -9.92
CA GLY A 89 -11.06 19.66 -9.41
C GLY A 89 -9.59 20.11 -9.41
N LYS A 90 -9.17 20.84 -10.45
CA LYS A 90 -7.81 21.40 -10.51
C LYS A 90 -7.59 22.47 -9.45
N ASP A 91 -8.59 23.30 -9.18
CA ASP A 91 -8.50 24.37 -8.19
C ASP A 91 -8.47 23.85 -6.76
N MET A 92 -9.18 22.75 -6.47
CA MET A 92 -9.09 22.06 -5.18
C MET A 92 -7.71 21.46 -4.93
N ILE A 93 -7.10 20.81 -5.93
CA ILE A 93 -5.72 20.30 -5.80
C ILE A 93 -4.75 21.45 -5.52
N ARG A 94 -4.91 22.59 -6.19
CA ARG A 94 -4.08 23.79 -5.93
C ARG A 94 -4.31 24.35 -4.54
N TYR A 95 -5.57 24.41 -4.09
CA TYR A 95 -5.93 24.91 -2.78
C TYR A 95 -5.28 24.08 -1.67
N GLU A 96 -5.40 22.75 -1.72
CA GLU A 96 -4.78 21.85 -0.74
C GLU A 96 -3.25 21.91 -0.76
N PHE A 97 -2.66 22.03 -1.95
CA PHE A 97 -1.22 22.25 -2.09
C PHE A 97 -0.77 23.52 -1.35
N HIS A 98 -1.51 24.63 -1.51
CA HIS A 98 -1.20 25.89 -0.84
C HIS A 98 -1.46 25.84 0.68
N LEU A 99 -2.50 25.15 1.13
CA LEU A 99 -2.75 24.92 2.56
C LEU A 99 -1.61 24.16 3.24
N LEU A 100 -1.14 23.07 2.64
CA LEU A 100 -0.02 22.29 3.18
C LEU A 100 1.26 23.13 3.27
N LEU A 101 1.53 23.96 2.27
CA LEU A 101 2.67 24.90 2.33
C LEU A 101 2.51 25.96 3.41
N ALA A 102 1.29 26.48 3.62
CA ALA A 102 0.99 27.44 4.68
C ALA A 102 1.19 26.83 6.07
N GLU A 103 0.85 25.55 6.23
CA GLU A 103 1.07 24.74 7.44
C GLU A 103 2.53 24.29 7.62
N ARG A 104 3.44 24.70 6.72
CA ARG A 104 4.84 24.24 6.68
C ARG A 104 4.99 22.72 6.54
N ALA A 105 3.97 22.05 6.02
CA ALA A 105 3.97 20.63 5.70
C ALA A 105 4.38 20.43 4.23
N TYR A 106 5.23 19.44 3.96
CA TYR A 106 5.59 19.13 2.58
C TYR A 106 4.39 18.46 1.87
N PRO A 107 3.97 18.98 0.70
CA PRO A 107 2.82 18.46 -0.03
C PRO A 107 3.21 17.19 -0.79
N THR A 108 3.23 16.05 -0.09
CA THR A 108 3.34 14.73 -0.73
C THR A 108 2.01 14.35 -1.38
N LEU A 109 2.05 13.48 -2.41
CA LEU A 109 0.85 12.97 -3.06
C LEU A 109 -0.10 12.34 -2.03
N ASP A 110 0.42 11.50 -1.14
CA ASP A 110 -0.34 10.88 -0.06
C ASP A 110 -1.08 11.90 0.80
N ARG A 111 -0.38 12.92 1.34
CA ARG A 111 -0.98 13.96 2.18
C ARG A 111 -2.03 14.79 1.43
N MET A 112 -1.75 15.14 0.18
CA MET A 112 -2.70 15.86 -0.66
C MET A 112 -3.95 15.02 -0.91
N MET A 113 -3.78 13.74 -1.24
CA MET A 113 -4.89 12.84 -1.51
C MET A 113 -5.72 12.54 -0.26
N THR A 114 -5.09 12.34 0.90
CA THR A 114 -5.79 12.13 2.16
C THR A 114 -6.69 13.32 2.50
N ARG A 115 -6.19 14.55 2.41
CA ARG A 115 -7.00 15.74 2.72
C ARG A 115 -8.12 15.96 1.71
N LEU A 116 -7.80 15.86 0.41
CA LEU A 116 -8.78 16.00 -0.66
C LEU A 116 -9.93 14.99 -0.53
N LEU A 117 -9.64 13.74 -0.16
CA LEU A 117 -10.65 12.69 -0.07
C LEU A 117 -11.44 12.70 1.25
N VAL A 118 -10.93 13.36 2.29
CA VAL A 118 -11.69 13.61 3.52
C VAL A 118 -12.82 14.62 3.25
N ASP A 119 -12.51 15.72 2.57
CA ASP A 119 -13.49 16.76 2.27
C ASP A 119 -14.36 16.43 1.05
N PHE A 120 -13.82 15.64 0.11
CA PHE A 120 -14.49 15.26 -1.14
C PHE A 120 -14.26 13.77 -1.44
N PRO A 121 -15.05 12.86 -0.83
CA PRO A 121 -14.89 11.40 -1.03
C PRO A 121 -15.07 10.95 -2.49
N ASP A 122 -15.82 11.72 -3.29
CA ASP A 122 -16.08 11.45 -4.70
C ASP A 122 -15.05 12.09 -5.66
N PHE A 123 -13.92 12.60 -5.14
CA PHE A 123 -12.93 13.26 -5.97
C PHE A 123 -12.36 12.32 -7.06
N PRO A 124 -12.26 12.75 -8.33
CA PRO A 124 -11.94 11.90 -9.48
C PRO A 124 -10.50 11.34 -9.50
N ILE A 125 -9.65 11.76 -8.57
CA ILE A 125 -8.38 11.10 -8.29
C ILE A 125 -8.62 10.30 -7.02
N LYS A 126 -8.85 9.00 -7.14
CA LYS A 126 -8.87 8.14 -5.95
C LYS A 126 -7.42 7.91 -5.50
N ASN A 127 -7.21 7.87 -4.19
CA ASN A 127 -5.94 7.37 -3.64
C ASN A 127 -5.68 6.00 -4.27
N LYS A 128 -4.41 5.65 -4.47
CA LYS A 128 -3.99 4.35 -5.02
C LYS A 128 -4.89 3.27 -4.40
N GLU A 129 -5.67 2.57 -5.23
CA GLU A 129 -6.64 1.59 -4.70
C GLU A 129 -5.88 0.67 -3.77
N LYS A 130 -6.28 0.63 -2.49
CA LYS A 130 -5.63 -0.20 -1.50
C LYS A 130 -5.74 -1.63 -1.99
N ILE A 131 -4.60 -2.26 -2.26
CA ILE A 131 -4.59 -3.62 -2.77
C ILE A 131 -4.80 -4.53 -1.57
N CYS A 132 -5.84 -5.35 -1.63
CA CYS A 132 -6.12 -6.34 -0.60
C CYS A 132 -5.92 -7.75 -1.16
N ILE A 133 -5.29 -8.62 -0.38
CA ILE A 133 -5.17 -10.04 -0.67
C ILE A 133 -6.02 -10.79 0.35
N VAL A 134 -7.02 -11.51 -0.14
CA VAL A 134 -7.82 -12.42 0.67
C VAL A 134 -7.06 -13.74 0.78
N ILE A 135 -6.78 -14.18 2.00
CA ILE A 135 -6.14 -15.46 2.28
C ILE A 135 -7.05 -16.37 3.09
N GLY A 136 -7.02 -17.66 2.76
CA GLY A 136 -7.71 -18.68 3.51
C GLY A 136 -7.06 -18.94 4.87
N ASN A 137 -7.76 -19.69 5.72
CA ASN A 137 -7.21 -20.10 7.01
C ASN A 137 -6.36 -21.37 6.85
N ALA A 138 -5.09 -21.21 6.47
CA ALA A 138 -4.11 -22.28 6.43
C ALA A 138 -2.97 -22.00 7.41
N THR A 139 -2.40 -23.04 8.02
CA THR A 139 -1.42 -22.89 9.11
C THR A 139 -0.19 -22.06 8.73
N TRP A 140 0.25 -22.15 7.48
CA TRP A 140 1.37 -21.40 6.93
C TRP A 140 1.09 -19.91 6.72
N HIS A 141 -0.18 -19.50 6.64
CA HIS A 141 -0.59 -18.09 6.62
C HIS A 141 -0.57 -17.42 8.00
N SER A 142 -0.54 -18.24 9.06
CA SER A 142 -0.64 -17.82 10.45
C SER A 142 0.69 -17.96 11.20
N GLN A 143 1.80 -17.94 10.47
CA GLN A 143 3.13 -17.96 11.08
C GLN A 143 3.43 -16.61 11.73
N LEU A 144 3.63 -16.64 13.05
CA LEU A 144 3.96 -15.46 13.86
C LEU A 144 5.40 -14.99 13.61
N THR A 145 5.61 -13.69 13.71
CA THR A 145 6.95 -13.08 13.77
C THR A 145 7.69 -13.58 15.01
N ASP A 146 9.02 -13.48 15.02
CA ASP A 146 9.81 -13.91 16.19
C ASP A 146 9.46 -13.12 17.45
N ALA A 147 9.06 -11.85 17.31
CA ALA A 147 8.62 -10.99 18.40
C ALA A 147 7.25 -11.39 18.97
N SER A 148 6.34 -11.91 18.15
CA SER A 148 4.99 -12.33 18.59
C SER A 148 4.91 -13.80 19.00
N LYS A 149 6.00 -14.58 18.87
CA LYS A 149 6.02 -15.98 19.29
C LYS A 149 5.96 -16.08 20.81
N ILE A 150 5.01 -16.85 21.31
CA ILE A 150 4.90 -17.19 22.73
C ILE A 150 5.43 -18.60 23.01
N PRO A 151 5.87 -18.89 24.25
CA PRO A 151 6.33 -20.21 24.63
C PRO A 151 5.22 -21.26 24.47
N LEU A 152 5.58 -22.43 23.94
CA LEU A 152 4.66 -23.54 23.74
C LEU A 152 4.80 -24.58 24.86
N ARG A 153 3.78 -25.42 25.06
CA ARG A 153 3.85 -26.56 25.99
C ARG A 153 5.02 -27.50 25.71
N SER A 154 5.49 -27.57 24.46
CA SER A 154 6.66 -28.36 24.05
C SER A 154 8.00 -27.77 24.50
N TRP A 155 8.06 -26.47 24.83
CA TRP A 155 9.30 -25.83 25.26
C TRP A 155 9.74 -26.35 26.64
N ASN A 156 11.04 -26.41 26.86
CA ASN A 156 11.58 -26.74 28.18
C ASN A 156 11.51 -25.52 29.12
N LYS A 157 11.66 -25.76 30.44
CA LYS A 157 11.54 -24.71 31.46
C LYS A 157 12.53 -23.55 31.24
N ASN A 158 13.74 -23.84 30.78
CA ASN A 158 14.77 -22.82 30.55
C ASN A 158 14.45 -21.95 29.34
N GLN A 159 13.89 -22.52 28.27
CA GLN A 159 13.43 -21.76 27.10
C GLN A 159 12.30 -20.78 27.47
N ILE A 160 11.36 -21.21 28.31
CA ILE A 160 10.27 -20.33 28.79
C ILE A 160 10.84 -19.19 29.65
N ARG A 161 11.79 -19.49 30.55
CA ARG A 161 12.49 -18.46 31.34
C ARG A 161 13.23 -17.47 30.47
N GLN A 162 13.96 -17.94 29.46
CA GLN A 162 14.69 -17.06 28.55
C GLN A 162 13.72 -16.10 27.84
N TRP A 163 12.59 -16.62 27.36
CA TRP A 163 11.56 -15.79 26.76
C TRP A 163 11.02 -14.72 27.71
N LEU A 164 10.75 -15.07 28.98
CA LEU A 164 10.30 -14.11 29.99
C LEU A 164 11.34 -13.02 30.25
N ILE A 165 12.64 -13.38 30.26
CA ILE A 165 13.74 -12.41 30.38
C ILE A 165 13.76 -11.48 29.17
N ASP A 166 13.69 -12.05 27.96
CA ASP A 166 13.74 -11.28 26.70
C ASP A 166 12.56 -10.30 26.60
N HIS A 167 11.40 -10.67 27.16
CA HIS A 167 10.18 -9.84 27.21
C HIS A 167 10.09 -8.98 28.48
N SER A 168 11.13 -8.96 29.32
CA SER A 168 11.17 -8.19 30.57
C SER A 168 10.01 -8.48 31.54
N VAL A 169 9.51 -9.72 31.56
CA VAL A 169 8.44 -10.17 32.44
C VAL A 169 9.04 -10.72 33.74
N PRO A 170 8.70 -10.15 34.92
CA PRO A 170 9.20 -10.64 36.19
C PRO A 170 8.60 -12.01 36.52
N PHE A 171 9.45 -12.95 36.96
CA PHE A 171 9.02 -14.27 37.42
C PHE A 171 9.83 -14.71 38.63
N ILE A 172 9.31 -15.70 39.36
CA ILE A 172 9.95 -16.27 40.54
C ILE A 172 10.65 -17.58 40.16
N ASP A 173 11.90 -17.77 40.60
CA ASP A 173 12.71 -18.94 40.21
C ASP A 173 12.08 -20.29 40.61
N GLN A 174 11.32 -20.33 41.70
CA GLN A 174 10.63 -21.54 42.17
C GLN A 174 9.43 -21.93 41.31
N TYR A 175 8.91 -21.05 40.44
CA TYR A 175 7.75 -21.36 39.60
C TYR A 175 7.97 -22.63 38.78
N SER A 176 6.96 -23.48 38.78
CA SER A 176 6.83 -24.66 37.94
C SER A 176 6.79 -24.28 36.45
N LYS A 177 6.96 -25.27 35.59
CA LYS A 177 6.81 -25.05 34.14
C LYS A 177 5.40 -24.56 33.78
N SER A 178 4.37 -25.02 34.51
CA SER A 178 2.98 -24.63 34.26
C SER A 178 2.76 -23.16 34.60
N GLU A 179 3.21 -22.73 35.78
CA GLU A 179 3.08 -21.32 36.23
C GLU A 179 3.83 -20.37 35.30
N LEU A 180 5.04 -20.73 34.85
CA LEU A 180 5.79 -19.91 33.89
C LEU A 180 5.09 -19.82 32.52
N LEU A 181 4.42 -20.89 32.09
CA LEU A 181 3.69 -20.91 30.83
C LEU A 181 2.42 -20.07 30.92
N GLU A 182 1.66 -20.19 32.00
CA GLU A 182 0.48 -19.36 32.27
C GLU A 182 0.85 -17.88 32.33
N LEU A 183 1.94 -17.55 33.02
CA LEU A 183 2.48 -16.20 33.05
C LEU A 183 2.83 -15.70 31.63
N SER A 184 3.46 -16.54 30.81
CA SER A 184 3.78 -16.15 29.42
C SER A 184 2.55 -15.88 28.56
N TYR A 185 1.41 -16.55 28.84
CA TYR A 185 0.15 -16.29 28.15
C TYR A 185 -0.53 -15.01 28.63
N ALA A 186 -0.42 -14.68 29.92
CA ALA A 186 -0.93 -13.43 30.48
C ALA A 186 -0.22 -12.18 29.90
N TYR A 187 1.07 -12.33 29.56
CA TYR A 187 1.89 -11.28 28.94
C TYR A 187 2.09 -11.50 27.44
N ALA A 188 1.21 -12.26 26.78
CA ALA A 188 1.32 -12.52 25.35
C ALA A 188 1.23 -11.20 24.56
N PRO A 189 2.19 -10.90 23.67
CA PRO A 189 2.10 -9.74 22.80
C PRO A 189 0.98 -9.88 21.77
N GLU A 190 0.61 -8.77 21.15
CA GLU A 190 -0.30 -8.79 20.00
C GLU A 190 0.29 -9.68 18.89
N LYS A 191 -0.59 -10.44 18.23
CA LYS A 191 -0.19 -11.39 17.20
C LYS A 191 0.15 -10.65 15.92
N GLU A 192 1.44 -10.58 15.60
CA GLU A 192 1.92 -10.15 14.30
C GLU A 192 2.32 -11.36 13.47
N TYR A 193 1.90 -11.36 12.20
CA TYR A 193 2.17 -12.45 11.27
C TYR A 193 3.18 -12.01 10.21
N ILE A 194 4.06 -12.95 9.83
CA ILE A 194 5.11 -12.70 8.84
C ILE A 194 4.52 -12.26 7.49
N VAL A 195 3.38 -12.84 7.09
CA VAL A 195 2.69 -12.49 5.84
C VAL A 195 2.24 -11.04 5.84
N ASP A 196 1.72 -10.56 6.97
CA ASP A 196 1.21 -9.19 7.12
C ASP A 196 2.34 -8.19 7.14
N GLU A 197 3.42 -8.49 7.85
CA GLU A 197 4.63 -7.66 7.84
C GLU A 197 5.20 -7.54 6.42
N THR A 198 5.25 -8.65 5.69
CA THR A 198 5.72 -8.67 4.30
C THR A 198 4.79 -7.87 3.40
N ALA A 199 3.47 -8.06 3.50
CA ALA A 199 2.48 -7.36 2.67
C ALA A 199 2.46 -5.84 2.96
N LYS A 200 2.64 -5.45 4.22
CA LYS A 200 2.70 -4.05 4.66
C LYS A 200 3.85 -3.28 4.02
N GLN A 201 4.98 -3.94 3.72
CA GLN A 201 6.10 -3.32 2.99
C GLN A 201 5.70 -2.87 1.57
N PHE A 202 4.68 -3.50 0.98
CA PHE A 202 4.16 -3.19 -0.34
C PHE A 202 2.87 -2.36 -0.30
N ASP A 203 2.43 -1.90 0.88
CA ASP A 203 1.15 -1.22 1.07
C ASP A 203 -0.05 -2.09 0.65
N ILE A 204 0.06 -3.40 0.95
CA ILE A 204 -0.96 -4.42 0.69
C ILE A 204 -1.60 -4.81 2.02
N GLU A 205 -2.93 -4.85 2.05
CA GLU A 205 -3.71 -5.35 3.18
C GLU A 205 -4.01 -6.84 3.02
N ILE A 206 -3.89 -7.58 4.13
CA ILE A 206 -4.25 -8.98 4.19
C ILE A 206 -5.62 -9.10 4.84
N ILE A 207 -6.56 -9.71 4.12
CA ILE A 207 -7.89 -10.06 4.64
C ILE A 207 -7.89 -11.56 4.93
N ARG A 208 -8.06 -11.94 6.20
CA ARG A 208 -8.17 -13.34 6.61
C ARG A 208 -9.63 -13.77 6.68
N LEU A 209 -9.92 -14.92 6.10
CA LEU A 209 -11.25 -15.50 6.19
C LEU A 209 -11.49 -16.18 7.54
N PRO A 210 -12.75 -16.16 8.03
CA PRO A 210 -13.15 -16.97 9.17
C PRO A 210 -12.88 -18.46 8.94
N VAL A 211 -12.60 -19.16 10.04
CA VAL A 211 -12.31 -20.60 10.02
C VAL A 211 -13.49 -21.36 9.39
N ARG A 212 -13.23 -22.26 8.43
CA ARG A 212 -14.23 -23.08 7.72
C ARG A 212 -15.21 -22.32 6.81
N HIS A 213 -14.97 -21.06 6.49
CA HIS A 213 -15.84 -20.27 5.60
C HIS A 213 -15.21 -20.04 4.22
N CYS A 214 -14.82 -21.11 3.53
CA CYS A 214 -14.22 -21.00 2.18
C CYS A 214 -15.19 -20.41 1.14
N ILE A 215 -16.50 -20.41 1.41
CA ILE A 215 -17.51 -19.75 0.58
C ILE A 215 -17.31 -18.23 0.48
N LEU A 216 -16.62 -17.65 1.46
CA LEU A 216 -16.23 -16.24 1.45
C LEU A 216 -14.93 -15.97 0.68
N ASN A 217 -14.34 -17.00 0.07
CA ASN A 217 -13.14 -16.87 -0.73
C ASN A 217 -13.47 -16.83 -2.24
N PRO A 218 -13.37 -15.69 -2.91
CA PRO A 218 -13.75 -15.58 -4.33
C PRO A 218 -12.86 -16.43 -5.25
N ILE A 219 -11.64 -16.78 -4.81
CA ILE A 219 -10.74 -17.64 -5.61
C ILE A 219 -11.27 -19.07 -5.75
N GLU A 220 -12.15 -19.55 -4.87
CA GLU A 220 -12.72 -20.91 -4.95
C GLU A 220 -13.61 -21.07 -6.18
N MET A 221 -14.34 -20.00 -6.54
CA MET A 221 -15.13 -19.96 -7.77
C MET A 221 -14.22 -19.95 -9.01
N CYS A 222 -13.14 -19.17 -8.95
CA CYS A 222 -12.12 -19.14 -10.00
C CYS A 222 -11.49 -20.53 -10.20
N TRP A 223 -11.13 -21.22 -9.12
CA TRP A 223 -10.60 -22.58 -9.16
C TRP A 223 -11.59 -23.57 -9.73
N THR A 224 -12.86 -23.45 -9.38
CA THR A 224 -13.92 -24.34 -9.88
C THR A 224 -14.05 -24.22 -11.40
N GLU A 225 -14.13 -22.99 -11.91
CA GLU A 225 -14.28 -22.75 -13.35
C GLU A 225 -13.00 -23.10 -14.13
N LEU A 226 -11.82 -22.75 -13.60
CA LEU A 226 -10.55 -23.15 -14.19
C LEU A 226 -10.42 -24.68 -14.31
N LYS A 227 -10.69 -25.41 -13.22
CA LYS A 227 -10.62 -26.89 -13.22
C LYS A 227 -11.59 -27.50 -14.22
N LYS A 228 -12.81 -26.96 -14.30
CA LYS A 228 -13.82 -27.38 -15.28
C LYS A 228 -13.32 -27.14 -16.70
N SER A 229 -12.85 -25.94 -17.00
CA SER A 229 -12.34 -25.57 -18.33
C SER A 229 -11.17 -26.44 -18.77
N VAL A 230 -10.21 -26.69 -17.87
CA VAL A 230 -9.07 -27.58 -18.13
C VAL A 230 -9.54 -29.01 -18.35
N ARG A 231 -10.44 -29.53 -17.51
CA ARG A 231 -10.96 -30.90 -17.65
C ARG A 231 -11.66 -31.12 -18.99
N ASP A 232 -12.44 -30.15 -19.44
CA ASP A 232 -13.25 -30.27 -20.65
C ASP A 232 -12.39 -30.21 -21.93
N GLN A 233 -11.21 -29.59 -21.86
CA GLN A 233 -10.28 -29.43 -23.00
C GLN A 233 -9.08 -30.38 -22.95
N ASN A 234 -8.80 -31.00 -21.79
CA ASN A 234 -7.66 -31.88 -21.61
C ASN A 234 -7.92 -33.25 -22.26
N THR A 235 -7.44 -33.41 -23.49
CA THR A 235 -7.55 -34.65 -24.25
C THR A 235 -6.30 -35.53 -24.17
N THR A 236 -5.15 -34.95 -23.82
CA THR A 236 -3.85 -35.65 -23.86
C THR A 236 -3.40 -36.18 -22.51
N PHE A 237 -3.99 -35.69 -21.40
CA PHE A 237 -3.64 -36.01 -20.01
C PHE A 237 -2.16 -35.77 -19.66
N LYS A 238 -1.48 -34.89 -20.42
CA LYS A 238 -0.08 -34.52 -20.17
C LYS A 238 0.00 -33.20 -19.41
N LEU A 239 0.87 -33.14 -18.40
CA LEU A 239 1.07 -31.93 -17.59
C LEU A 239 1.41 -30.68 -18.42
N LYS A 240 2.23 -30.83 -19.46
CA LYS A 240 2.59 -29.70 -20.36
C LYS A 240 1.39 -29.12 -21.10
N ASP A 241 0.40 -29.95 -21.42
CA ASP A 241 -0.79 -29.48 -22.11
C ASP A 241 -1.79 -28.87 -21.11
N VAL A 242 -1.88 -29.43 -19.90
CA VAL A 242 -2.62 -28.83 -18.77
C VAL A 242 -2.10 -27.43 -18.46
N GLU A 243 -0.77 -27.25 -18.38
CA GLU A 243 -0.16 -25.93 -18.13
C GLU A 243 -0.57 -24.90 -19.19
N LYS A 244 -0.56 -25.28 -20.48
CA LYS A 244 -1.00 -24.40 -21.58
C LYS A 244 -2.48 -24.05 -21.46
N LEU A 245 -3.33 -25.01 -21.08
CA LEU A 245 -4.76 -24.77 -20.89
C LEU A 245 -5.01 -23.80 -19.73
N ILE A 246 -4.26 -23.92 -18.63
CA ILE A 246 -4.32 -22.99 -17.49
C ILE A 246 -3.95 -21.57 -17.95
N TRP A 247 -2.82 -21.41 -18.64
CA TRP A 247 -2.41 -20.09 -19.14
C TRP A 247 -3.41 -19.50 -20.14
N ASN A 248 -3.96 -20.33 -21.02
CA ASN A 248 -4.99 -19.89 -21.96
C ASN A 248 -6.25 -19.42 -21.22
N TRP A 249 -6.68 -20.13 -20.18
CA TRP A 249 -7.81 -19.70 -19.37
C TRP A 249 -7.52 -18.38 -18.64
N LEU A 250 -6.35 -18.26 -18.00
CA LEU A 250 -5.95 -17.04 -17.27
C LEU A 250 -5.90 -15.81 -18.19
N ASN A 251 -5.37 -15.95 -19.40
CA ASN A 251 -5.27 -14.85 -20.37
C ASN A 251 -6.62 -14.42 -20.94
N ASN A 252 -7.61 -15.32 -20.95
CA ASN A 252 -8.96 -15.05 -21.45
C ASN A 252 -9.96 -14.84 -20.31
N CYS A 253 -9.50 -14.80 -19.05
CA CYS A 253 -10.36 -14.61 -17.90
C CYS A 253 -10.93 -13.19 -17.92
N ASP A 254 -12.25 -13.07 -18.02
CA ASP A 254 -12.93 -11.79 -18.12
C ASP A 254 -13.01 -11.10 -16.75
N SER A 255 -12.77 -9.79 -16.73
CA SER A 255 -13.03 -8.93 -15.58
C SER A 255 -14.47 -9.05 -15.04
N THR A 256 -15.46 -9.26 -15.92
CA THR A 256 -16.86 -9.45 -15.51
C THR A 256 -17.02 -10.73 -14.68
N PHE A 257 -16.33 -11.81 -15.05
CA PHE A 257 -16.36 -13.06 -14.29
C PHE A 257 -15.77 -12.87 -12.88
N ILE A 258 -14.66 -12.15 -12.77
CA ILE A 258 -14.05 -11.85 -11.47
C ILE A 258 -14.99 -10.99 -10.62
N SER A 259 -15.62 -9.96 -11.20
CA SER A 259 -16.63 -9.14 -10.51
C SER A 259 -17.76 -10.01 -9.95
N ASN A 260 -18.31 -10.92 -10.77
CA ASN A 260 -19.37 -11.82 -10.34
C ASN A 260 -18.94 -12.75 -9.19
N CYS A 261 -17.66 -13.16 -9.14
CA CYS A 261 -17.14 -13.95 -8.02
C CYS A 261 -17.12 -13.14 -6.72
N ILE A 262 -16.78 -11.85 -6.80
CA ILE A 262 -16.82 -10.94 -5.65
C ILE A 262 -18.26 -10.69 -5.21
N ASP A 263 -19.16 -10.39 -6.15
CA ASP A 263 -20.57 -10.13 -5.87
C ASP A 263 -21.23 -11.35 -5.18
N HIS A 264 -20.89 -12.56 -5.63
CA HIS A 264 -21.37 -13.79 -5.00
C HIS A 264 -20.91 -13.90 -3.54
N VAL A 265 -19.64 -13.62 -3.25
CA VAL A 265 -19.11 -13.63 -1.87
C VAL A 265 -19.84 -12.61 -1.00
N GLN A 266 -20.08 -11.40 -1.51
CA GLN A 266 -20.80 -10.35 -0.78
C GLN A 266 -22.21 -10.78 -0.38
N VAL A 267 -22.93 -11.50 -1.26
CA VAL A 267 -24.25 -12.05 -0.92
C VAL A 267 -24.20 -12.99 0.29
N TYR A 268 -23.20 -13.87 0.35
CA TYR A 268 -23.01 -14.76 1.49
C TYR A 268 -22.59 -14.01 2.75
N GLU A 269 -21.71 -13.02 2.62
CA GLU A 269 -21.29 -12.17 3.73
C GLU A 269 -22.51 -11.46 4.36
N GLU A 270 -23.38 -10.87 3.56
CA GLU A 270 -24.60 -10.21 4.04
C GLU A 270 -25.59 -11.19 4.70
N ASN A 271 -25.66 -12.43 4.21
CA ASN A 271 -26.47 -13.46 4.85
C ASN A 271 -25.90 -13.87 6.21
N PHE A 272 -24.58 -13.98 6.36
CA PHE A 272 -23.95 -14.26 7.65
C PHE A 272 -24.17 -13.11 8.64
N LYS A 273 -24.00 -11.85 8.21
CA LYS A 273 -24.29 -10.68 9.06
C LYS A 273 -25.72 -10.68 9.61
N LYS A 274 -26.70 -11.04 8.77
CA LYS A 274 -28.11 -11.15 9.22
C LYS A 274 -28.32 -12.29 10.21
N ALA A 275 -27.64 -13.42 10.02
CA ALA A 275 -27.70 -14.53 10.96
C ALA A 275 -27.09 -14.16 12.32
N ASP A 276 -25.94 -13.46 12.32
CA ASP A 276 -25.29 -12.99 13.54
C ASP A 276 -26.19 -12.00 14.30
N GLN A 277 -26.80 -11.04 13.59
CA GLN A 277 -27.78 -10.10 14.19
C GLN A 277 -28.96 -10.81 14.83
N PHE A 278 -29.42 -11.92 14.23
CA PHE A 278 -30.52 -12.70 14.79
C PHE A 278 -30.11 -13.47 16.05
N ILE A 279 -28.90 -14.02 16.08
CA ILE A 279 -28.34 -14.67 17.28
C ILE A 279 -28.18 -13.66 18.41
N GLU A 280 -27.63 -12.48 18.11
CA GLU A 280 -27.45 -11.41 19.09
C GLU A 280 -28.79 -10.93 19.68
N GLN A 281 -29.86 -10.88 18.86
CA GLN A 281 -31.21 -10.61 19.36
C GLN A 281 -31.69 -11.68 20.35
N ILE A 282 -31.52 -12.96 20.04
CA ILE A 282 -31.90 -14.07 20.93
C ILE A 282 -31.09 -14.02 22.23
N GLU A 283 -29.78 -13.80 22.16
CA GLU A 283 -28.93 -13.73 23.35
C GLU A 283 -29.33 -12.56 24.27
N ASN A 284 -29.67 -11.41 23.70
CA ASN A 284 -30.17 -10.27 24.46
C ASN A 284 -31.54 -10.57 25.11
N GLU A 285 -32.45 -11.20 24.38
CA GLU A 285 -33.76 -11.60 24.90
C GLU A 285 -33.66 -12.63 26.05
N LEU A 286 -32.69 -13.56 25.99
CA LEU A 286 -32.44 -14.53 27.06
C LEU A 286 -31.81 -13.89 28.30
N ASN A 287 -30.89 -12.93 28.13
CA ASN A 287 -30.25 -12.24 29.25
C ASN A 287 -31.21 -11.29 29.99
N ASP A 288 -32.26 -10.80 29.31
CA ASP A 288 -33.28 -9.95 29.91
C ASP A 288 -34.32 -10.74 30.75
N ASP A 289 -34.42 -12.06 30.56
CA ASP A 289 -35.40 -12.93 31.26
C ASP A 289 -34.85 -13.51 32.59
N ASP A 290 -33.54 -13.42 32.84
CA ASP A 290 -32.90 -13.85 34.10
C ASP A 290 -33.02 -12.84 35.26
N ASN A 291 -33.77 -11.74 35.07
CA ASN A 291 -34.12 -10.77 36.12
C ASN A 291 -35.50 -11.04 36.76
N ILE A 292 -36.03 -12.26 36.67
CA ILE A 292 -37.17 -12.70 37.47
C ILE A 292 -36.65 -13.43 38.71
N ASP A 293 -36.49 -12.62 39.75
CA ASP A 293 -36.57 -12.93 41.18
C ASP A 293 -36.94 -14.39 41.51
N ASN A 294 -35.94 -15.18 41.92
CA ASN A 294 -36.15 -16.45 42.61
C ASN A 294 -35.40 -16.42 43.94
N ASP A 295 -35.97 -15.67 44.88
CA ASP A 295 -35.87 -15.99 46.29
C ASP A 295 -36.67 -17.29 46.54
N SER A 296 -36.01 -18.44 46.46
CA SER A 296 -36.49 -19.65 47.12
C SER A 296 -35.33 -20.54 47.56
N ASP A 297 -34.90 -20.29 48.79
CA ASP A 297 -34.27 -21.22 49.72
C ASP A 297 -34.80 -22.66 49.59
N LEU A 298 -33.97 -23.61 49.12
CA LEU A 298 -34.09 -25.04 49.41
C LEU A 298 -32.74 -25.75 49.23
N THR A 299 -32.02 -25.84 50.34
CA THR A 299 -31.30 -27.01 50.91
C THR A 299 -30.53 -27.97 50.00
N GLU A 300 -29.24 -28.11 50.36
CA GLU A 300 -28.33 -29.24 50.16
C GLU A 300 -29.02 -30.61 50.06
N ASP A 301 -28.62 -31.43 49.09
CA ASP A 301 -28.25 -32.82 49.34
C ASP A 301 -27.33 -33.35 48.21
N GLU A 302 -26.26 -34.01 48.66
CA GLU A 302 -25.23 -34.71 47.90
C GLU A 302 -25.83 -35.91 47.12
N ASP A 303 -25.28 -36.28 45.95
CA ASP A 303 -24.67 -37.62 45.75
C ASP A 303 -24.39 -38.00 44.28
N GLU A 304 -23.13 -38.42 44.11
CA GLU A 304 -22.56 -39.54 43.37
C GLU A 304 -22.59 -39.64 41.82
N ASP A 305 -21.34 -39.66 41.33
CA ASP A 305 -20.85 -40.12 40.03
C ASP A 305 -21.28 -41.54 39.65
N GLN A 306 -21.64 -41.72 38.37
CA GLN A 306 -21.18 -42.84 37.53
C GLN A 306 -21.29 -42.55 36.03
#